data_AF-A0A950ARY1-F1
#
_entry.id   AF-A0A950ARY1-F1
#
_cell.length_a   1.000
_cell.length_b   1.000
_cell.length_c   1.000
_cell.angle_alpha   90.00
_cell.angle_beta   90.00
_cell.angle_gamma   90.00
#
_symmetry.space_group_name_H-M   'P 1'
#
loop_
_entity.id
_entity.type
_entity.pdbx_description
1 polymer ?
#
loop_
_entity_poly.entity_id
_entity_poly.type
_entity_poly.pdbx_seq_one_letter_code
_entity_poly.pdbx_strand_id
1 'polypeptide(L)'
;MDNRPIFDRLNRLPLRALAAFAARCARRVETSSWLWGCADASEAVALAERFARGQHDVLAADAARAAARAGACAAKAEALAGRAADADVDPAASSRAVAANTAAAHAAQTVVTASGAPNAAHAAARAATSIDRRIHDAAAADLRRLLALDLGRFPKLGGVIDPGEDGPLGPLWPTPAHDIAVEAVFTQPHTPLTTRA
;
A
#
# COMPACT_ATOMS: atom_id res chain seq x y z
N MET A 1 13.02 6.41 -16.62
CA MET A 1 12.56 5.76 -15.38
C MET A 1 12.76 4.26 -15.55
N ASP A 2 13.25 3.60 -14.51
CA ASP A 2 13.54 2.16 -14.53
C ASP A 2 12.24 1.36 -14.70
N ASN A 3 12.01 0.79 -15.88
CA ASN A 3 10.73 0.15 -16.26
C ASN A 3 10.67 -1.33 -15.86
N ARG A 4 11.51 -1.73 -14.89
CA ARG A 4 11.53 -3.09 -14.37
C ARG A 4 10.20 -3.45 -13.72
N PRO A 5 9.79 -4.73 -13.80
CA PRO A 5 8.67 -5.26 -13.05
C PRO A 5 8.76 -4.84 -11.58
N ILE A 6 7.61 -4.49 -10.99
CA ILE A 6 7.52 -4.10 -9.57
C ILE A 6 8.12 -5.19 -8.66
N PHE A 7 7.97 -6.46 -9.01
CA PHE A 7 8.55 -7.58 -8.28
C PHE A 7 10.08 -7.52 -8.20
N ASP A 8 10.75 -7.27 -9.33
CA ASP A 8 12.21 -7.14 -9.38
C ASP A 8 12.71 -5.96 -8.54
N ARG A 9 11.92 -4.89 -8.48
CA ARG A 9 12.22 -3.71 -7.66
C ARG A 9 12.08 -4.03 -6.17
N LEU A 10 11.07 -4.81 -5.79
CA LEU A 10 10.87 -5.25 -4.40
C LEU A 10 12.00 -6.17 -3.94
N ASN A 11 12.50 -7.05 -4.81
CA ASN A 11 13.68 -7.90 -4.52
C ASN A 11 14.96 -7.12 -4.22
N ARG A 12 15.01 -5.81 -4.47
CA ARG A 12 16.15 -4.95 -4.13
C ARG A 12 16.04 -4.34 -2.74
N LEU A 13 14.88 -4.40 -2.09
CA LEU A 13 14.64 -3.81 -0.78
C LEU A 13 15.00 -4.80 0.35
N PRO A 14 15.60 -4.34 1.46
CA PRO A 14 15.77 -5.17 2.64
C PRO A 14 14.44 -5.45 3.35
N LEU A 15 14.42 -6.40 4.29
CA LEU A 15 13.19 -6.85 4.96
C LEU A 15 12.41 -5.73 5.65
N ARG A 16 13.09 -4.81 6.37
CA ARG A 16 12.41 -3.67 7.03
C ARG A 16 11.77 -2.70 6.05
N ALA A 17 12.40 -2.48 4.89
CA ALA A 17 11.84 -1.64 3.84
C ALA A 17 10.61 -2.29 3.18
N LEU A 18 10.63 -3.61 2.98
CA LEU A 18 9.47 -4.36 2.49
C LEU A 18 8.28 -4.28 3.47
N ALA A 19 8.55 -4.42 4.77
CA ALA A 19 7.52 -4.27 5.81
C ALA A 19 6.95 -2.85 5.84
N ALA A 20 7.79 -1.81 5.79
CA ALA A 20 7.37 -0.42 5.72
C ALA A 20 6.47 -0.13 4.50
N PHE A 21 6.88 -0.65 3.34
CA PHE A 21 6.12 -0.52 2.10
C PHE A 21 4.73 -1.15 2.21
N ALA A 22 4.67 -2.40 2.70
CA ALA A 22 3.41 -3.12 2.86
C ALA A 22 2.49 -2.43 3.88
N ALA A 23 3.03 -1.96 5.01
CA ALA A 23 2.27 -1.23 6.02
C ALA A 23 1.61 0.03 5.46
N ARG A 24 2.35 0.83 4.67
CA ARG A 24 1.80 2.04 4.02
C ARG A 24 0.76 1.72 2.96
N CYS A 25 0.96 0.65 2.19
CA CYS A 25 -0.06 0.18 1.26
C CYS A 25 -1.35 -0.19 2.01
N ALA A 26 -1.23 -0.92 3.12
CA ALA A 26 -2.36 -1.35 3.92
C ALA A 26 -3.11 -0.17 4.56
N ARG A 27 -2.41 0.79 5.18
CA ARG A 27 -3.06 1.98 5.77
C ARG A 27 -3.84 2.78 4.75
N ARG A 28 -3.35 2.90 3.52
CA ARG A 28 -4.10 3.59 2.45
C ARG A 28 -5.42 2.91 2.11
N VAL A 29 -5.53 1.61 2.34
CA VAL A 29 -6.76 0.87 2.12
C VAL A 29 -7.67 0.87 3.35
N GLU A 30 -7.13 0.97 4.56
CA GLU A 30 -7.89 0.95 5.81
C GLU A 30 -8.91 2.09 5.93
N THR A 31 -8.62 3.27 5.36
CA THR A 31 -9.57 4.39 5.35
C THR A 31 -10.74 4.18 4.40
N SER A 32 -10.70 3.16 3.55
CA SER A 32 -11.86 2.75 2.79
C SER A 32 -12.88 2.10 3.73
N SER A 33 -14.14 2.53 3.64
CA SER A 33 -15.26 2.04 4.45
C SER A 33 -15.44 0.51 4.40
N TRP A 34 -14.86 -0.14 3.40
CA TRP A 34 -14.84 -1.58 3.18
C TRP A 34 -14.03 -2.38 4.20
N LEU A 35 -13.14 -1.74 4.97
CA LEU A 35 -12.31 -2.41 5.98
C LEU A 35 -12.75 -2.17 7.43
N TRP A 36 -13.86 -1.46 7.65
CA TRP A 36 -14.42 -1.29 8.99
C TRP A 36 -14.79 -2.64 9.60
N GLY A 37 -14.11 -3.01 10.70
CA GLY A 37 -14.38 -4.23 11.47
C GLY A 37 -13.28 -5.31 11.42
N CYS A 38 -12.24 -5.17 10.61
CA CYS A 38 -11.09 -6.09 10.63
C CYS A 38 -10.05 -5.69 11.68
N ALA A 39 -10.34 -5.90 12.97
CA ALA A 39 -9.39 -5.62 14.07
C ALA A 39 -8.00 -6.27 13.86
N ASP A 40 -7.98 -7.48 13.30
CA ASP A 40 -6.75 -8.22 13.00
C ASP A 40 -5.84 -7.49 11.99
N ALA A 41 -6.43 -6.73 11.06
CA ALA A 41 -5.68 -6.00 10.04
C ALA A 41 -4.95 -4.80 10.64
N SER A 42 -5.63 -4.02 11.49
CA SER A 42 -5.03 -2.86 12.13
C SER A 42 -3.86 -3.24 13.03
N GLU A 43 -3.97 -4.37 13.75
CA GLU A 43 -2.91 -4.94 14.58
C GLU A 43 -1.72 -5.42 13.72
N ALA A 44 -1.98 -6.15 12.63
CA ALA A 44 -0.92 -6.63 11.73
C ALA A 44 -0.12 -5.49 11.11
N VAL A 45 -0.79 -4.41 10.69
CA VAL A 45 -0.13 -3.23 10.16
C VAL A 45 0.69 -2.53 11.24
N ALA A 46 0.15 -2.35 12.45
CA ALA A 46 0.90 -1.78 13.56
C ALA A 46 2.18 -2.57 13.85
N LEU A 47 2.11 -3.90 13.80
CA LEU A 47 3.30 -4.75 13.99
C LEU A 47 4.34 -4.59 12.88
N ALA A 48 3.90 -4.53 11.61
CA ALA A 48 4.80 -4.30 10.48
C ALA A 48 5.52 -2.95 10.60
N GLU A 49 4.82 -1.91 11.07
CA GLU A 49 5.44 -0.60 11.32
C GLU A 49 6.45 -0.65 12.47
N ARG A 50 6.12 -1.31 13.59
CA ARG A 50 7.05 -1.47 14.72
C ARG A 50 8.32 -2.23 14.30
N PHE A 51 8.18 -3.27 13.47
CA PHE A 51 9.30 -4.01 12.90
C PHE A 51 10.17 -3.13 11.98
N ALA A 52 9.55 -2.32 11.11
CA ALA A 52 10.26 -1.37 10.25
C ALA A 52 11.07 -0.35 11.06
N ARG A 53 10.50 0.17 12.15
CA ARG A 53 11.17 1.09 13.10
C ARG A 53 12.27 0.42 13.93
N GLY A 54 12.41 -0.90 13.84
CA GLY A 54 13.41 -1.66 14.59
C GLY A 54 13.14 -1.73 16.09
N GLN A 55 11.88 -1.61 16.51
CA GLN A 55 11.52 -1.73 17.93
C GLN A 55 11.82 -3.15 18.43
N HIS A 56 12.69 -3.24 19.45
CA HIS A 56 13.30 -4.48 19.93
C HIS A 56 12.31 -5.49 20.53
N ASP A 57 11.13 -5.03 20.94
CA ASP A 57 10.09 -5.87 21.53
C ASP A 57 9.30 -6.69 20.49
N VAL A 58 9.50 -6.41 19.20
CA VAL A 58 8.95 -7.26 18.14
C VAL A 58 9.95 -8.37 17.86
N LEU A 59 9.81 -9.47 18.59
CA LEU A 59 10.53 -10.70 18.26
C LEU A 59 10.14 -11.11 16.84
N ALA A 60 11.11 -11.67 16.10
CA ALA A 60 10.84 -12.26 14.79
C ALA A 60 9.66 -13.25 14.84
N ALA A 61 9.44 -13.90 16.00
CA ALA A 61 8.33 -14.81 16.27
C ALA A 61 6.96 -14.11 16.45
N ASP A 62 6.90 -12.88 16.96
CA ASP A 62 5.64 -12.13 17.04
C ASP A 62 5.31 -11.51 15.69
N ALA A 63 6.34 -11.00 15.00
CA ALA A 63 6.25 -10.66 13.58
C ALA A 63 5.69 -11.85 12.79
N ALA A 64 6.19 -13.08 13.06
CA ALA A 64 5.76 -14.37 12.49
C ALA A 64 4.34 -14.82 12.82
N ARG A 65 3.75 -14.34 13.92
CA ARG A 65 2.36 -14.67 14.26
C ARG A 65 1.35 -13.71 13.66
N ALA A 66 1.59 -12.40 13.69
CA ALA A 66 0.62 -11.46 13.11
C ALA A 66 0.52 -11.66 11.59
N ALA A 67 1.66 -11.80 10.96
CA ALA A 67 1.95 -12.67 9.84
C ALA A 67 0.98 -13.78 9.51
N ALA A 68 1.00 -14.85 10.32
CA ALA A 68 0.20 -16.05 10.15
C ALA A 68 -1.29 -15.75 10.13
N ARG A 69 -1.71 -14.90 11.06
CA ARG A 69 -3.13 -14.51 11.20
C ARG A 69 -3.59 -13.75 9.99
N ALA A 70 -2.78 -12.79 9.59
CA ALA A 70 -3.12 -11.95 8.50
C ALA A 70 -3.07 -12.81 7.21
N GLY A 71 -2.08 -13.68 6.99
CA GLY A 71 -2.02 -14.61 5.85
C GLY A 71 -3.21 -15.57 5.79
N ALA A 72 -3.77 -15.94 6.94
CA ALA A 72 -5.04 -16.68 7.01
C ALA A 72 -6.24 -15.80 6.62
N CYS A 73 -6.28 -14.54 7.07
CA CYS A 73 -7.25 -13.56 6.58
C CYS A 73 -7.15 -13.38 5.07
N ALA A 74 -5.94 -13.48 4.52
CA ALA A 74 -5.58 -13.33 3.12
C ALA A 74 -6.18 -14.40 2.22
N ALA A 75 -5.91 -15.66 2.55
CA ALA A 75 -6.43 -16.79 1.81
C ALA A 75 -7.97 -16.85 1.89
N LYS A 76 -8.53 -16.52 3.06
CA LYS A 76 -9.98 -16.44 3.25
C LYS A 76 -10.61 -15.33 2.42
N ALA A 77 -9.91 -14.20 2.33
CA ALA A 77 -10.26 -13.06 1.53
C ALA A 77 -10.27 -13.41 0.02
N GLU A 78 -9.18 -13.93 -0.52
CA GLU A 78 -9.08 -14.35 -1.93
C GLU A 78 -10.14 -15.40 -2.30
N ALA A 79 -10.40 -16.37 -1.41
CA ALA A 79 -11.46 -17.36 -1.59
C ALA A 79 -12.87 -16.73 -1.64
N LEU A 80 -13.12 -15.68 -0.86
CA LEU A 80 -14.37 -14.92 -0.90
C LEU A 80 -14.46 -14.04 -2.15
N ALA A 81 -13.35 -13.45 -2.61
CA ALA A 81 -13.29 -12.69 -3.85
C ALA A 81 -13.62 -13.55 -5.08
N GLY A 82 -13.07 -14.78 -5.13
CA GLY A 82 -13.39 -15.74 -6.19
C GLY A 82 -14.88 -16.10 -6.22
N ARG A 83 -15.50 -16.25 -5.05
CA ARG A 83 -16.95 -16.52 -4.93
C ARG A 83 -17.85 -15.31 -5.18
N ALA A 84 -17.36 -14.10 -4.91
CA ALA A 84 -18.08 -12.86 -5.15
C ALA A 84 -18.05 -12.45 -6.63
N ALA A 85 -17.01 -12.83 -7.39
CA ALA A 85 -17.01 -12.67 -8.85
C ALA A 85 -18.15 -13.44 -9.54
N ASP A 86 -18.73 -14.44 -8.86
CA ASP A 86 -19.89 -15.21 -9.32
C ASP A 86 -21.24 -14.59 -8.90
N ALA A 87 -21.26 -13.52 -8.08
CA ALA A 87 -22.47 -12.89 -7.56
C ALA A 87 -22.53 -11.39 -7.92
N ASP A 88 -23.61 -10.94 -8.56
CA ASP A 88 -23.86 -9.60 -9.17
C ASP A 88 -23.73 -8.33 -8.28
N VAL A 89 -23.15 -8.42 -7.08
CA VAL A 89 -22.93 -7.28 -6.17
C VAL A 89 -21.52 -6.75 -6.35
N ASP A 90 -21.36 -5.54 -6.91
CA ASP A 90 -20.07 -4.88 -7.28
C ASP A 90 -18.82 -5.57 -6.71
N PRO A 91 -18.37 -6.67 -7.37
CA PRO A 91 -17.41 -7.61 -6.79
C PRO A 91 -16.03 -7.00 -6.65
N ALA A 92 -15.77 -5.92 -7.39
CA ALA A 92 -14.48 -5.29 -7.45
C ALA A 92 -14.16 -4.61 -6.12
N ALA A 93 -15.09 -3.88 -5.47
CA ALA A 93 -14.75 -3.16 -4.23
C ALA A 93 -14.45 -4.11 -3.05
N SER A 94 -15.29 -5.15 -2.86
CA SER A 94 -15.13 -6.11 -1.78
C SER A 94 -13.87 -6.98 -1.96
N SER A 95 -13.60 -7.46 -3.19
CA SER A 95 -12.40 -8.27 -3.49
C SER A 95 -11.07 -7.51 -3.30
N ARG A 96 -11.07 -6.19 -3.49
CA ARG A 96 -9.86 -5.35 -3.43
C ARG A 96 -9.44 -4.99 -2.00
N ALA A 97 -10.39 -4.68 -1.13
CA ALA A 97 -10.12 -4.44 0.29
C ALA A 97 -9.58 -5.71 0.98
N VAL A 98 -10.20 -6.82 0.62
CA VAL A 98 -9.85 -8.20 0.92
C VAL A 98 -8.43 -8.54 0.43
N ALA A 99 -8.08 -8.25 -0.83
CA ALA A 99 -6.71 -8.41 -1.35
C ALA A 99 -5.67 -7.50 -0.66
N ALA A 100 -6.07 -6.34 -0.12
CA ALA A 100 -5.15 -5.43 0.58
C ALA A 100 -4.82 -5.92 1.97
N ASN A 101 -5.86 -6.35 2.70
CA ASN A 101 -5.70 -7.10 3.94
C ASN A 101 -4.87 -8.36 3.71
N THR A 102 -5.11 -9.07 2.59
CA THR A 102 -4.39 -10.29 2.17
C THR A 102 -2.89 -10.10 2.03
N ALA A 103 -2.50 -8.91 1.64
CA ALA A 103 -1.12 -8.64 1.34
C ALA A 103 -0.33 -7.97 2.46
N ALA A 104 -0.97 -7.07 3.22
CA ALA A 104 -0.45 -6.61 4.51
C ALA A 104 -0.14 -7.81 5.41
N ALA A 105 -1.01 -8.78 5.32
CA ALA A 105 -0.95 -10.07 5.94
C ALA A 105 0.19 -10.98 5.54
N HIS A 106 0.28 -11.23 4.24
CA HIS A 106 1.37 -12.00 3.67
C HIS A 106 2.71 -11.34 4.00
N ALA A 107 2.75 -10.00 4.16
CA ALA A 107 3.97 -9.23 4.41
C ALA A 107 4.47 -9.40 5.81
N ALA A 108 3.55 -9.57 6.76
CA ALA A 108 3.94 -10.05 8.06
C ALA A 108 4.37 -11.54 7.95
N GLN A 109 3.64 -12.43 7.25
CA GLN A 109 3.89 -13.91 7.19
C GLN A 109 5.31 -14.28 6.78
N THR A 110 5.88 -13.48 5.91
CA THR A 110 7.14 -13.81 5.24
C THR A 110 8.35 -13.06 5.78
N VAL A 111 8.24 -12.40 6.93
CA VAL A 111 9.42 -12.01 7.72
C VAL A 111 10.12 -13.23 8.33
N VAL A 112 9.41 -14.36 8.48
CA VAL A 112 9.92 -15.64 9.05
C VAL A 112 10.81 -16.40 8.07
N THR A 113 10.50 -16.32 6.77
CA THR A 113 11.31 -16.89 5.71
C THR A 113 11.63 -15.74 4.77
N ALA A 114 12.88 -15.23 4.83
CA ALA A 114 13.28 -14.08 4.04
C ALA A 114 12.76 -14.19 2.59
N SER A 115 12.82 -15.38 1.98
CA SER A 115 12.36 -15.69 0.62
C SER A 115 10.96 -15.18 0.22
N GLY A 116 10.00 -15.02 1.12
CA GLY A 116 8.64 -14.63 0.73
C GLY A 116 8.29 -13.15 0.88
N ALA A 117 9.13 -12.35 1.53
CA ALA A 117 8.83 -10.93 1.81
C ALA A 117 8.56 -10.09 0.54
N PRO A 118 9.26 -10.32 -0.60
CA PRO A 118 8.96 -9.62 -1.86
C PRO A 118 7.57 -9.93 -2.43
N ASN A 119 7.13 -11.19 -2.37
CA ASN A 119 5.79 -11.59 -2.84
C ASN A 119 4.69 -10.85 -2.08
N ALA A 120 4.89 -10.73 -0.78
CA ALA A 120 3.93 -10.07 0.06
C ALA A 120 3.82 -8.56 -0.17
N ALA A 121 4.96 -7.88 -0.25
CA ALA A 121 5.01 -6.47 -0.59
C ALA A 121 4.38 -6.22 -1.97
N HIS A 122 4.57 -7.15 -2.91
CA HIS A 122 3.96 -7.07 -4.24
C HIS A 122 2.44 -7.19 -4.18
N ALA A 123 1.92 -8.14 -3.42
CA ALA A 123 0.48 -8.27 -3.20
C ALA A 123 -0.10 -6.96 -2.59
N ALA A 124 0.67 -6.28 -1.73
CA ALA A 124 0.17 -5.12 -0.98
C ALA A 124 0.05 -3.91 -1.89
N ALA A 125 1.06 -3.75 -2.76
CA ALA A 125 0.97 -2.84 -3.87
C ALA A 125 -0.23 -3.16 -4.76
N ARG A 126 -0.36 -4.40 -5.27
CA ARG A 126 -1.46 -4.76 -6.19
C ARG A 126 -2.83 -4.39 -5.62
N ALA A 127 -3.06 -4.72 -4.36
CA ALA A 127 -4.32 -4.41 -3.75
C ALA A 127 -4.56 -2.91 -3.54
N ALA A 128 -3.57 -2.18 -3.04
CA ALA A 128 -3.67 -0.72 -2.91
C ALA A 128 -3.93 -0.05 -4.28
N THR A 129 -3.28 -0.54 -5.34
CA THR A 129 -3.40 0.01 -6.69
C THR A 129 -4.74 -0.24 -7.36
N SER A 130 -5.48 -1.24 -6.90
CA SER A 130 -6.75 -1.65 -7.50
C SER A 130 -7.93 -0.76 -7.08
N ILE A 131 -7.76 0.00 -5.99
CA ILE A 131 -8.81 0.82 -5.36
C ILE A 131 -8.89 2.20 -5.98
N ASP A 132 -7.75 2.90 -6.09
CA ASP A 132 -7.68 4.28 -6.60
C ASP A 132 -6.32 4.53 -7.26
N ARG A 133 -6.32 5.22 -8.40
CA ARG A 133 -5.09 5.62 -9.11
C ARG A 133 -4.15 6.49 -8.25
N ARG A 134 -4.69 7.36 -7.41
CA ARG A 134 -3.92 8.19 -6.46
C ARG A 134 -3.20 7.32 -5.43
N ILE A 135 -3.83 6.24 -4.97
CA ILE A 135 -3.21 5.26 -4.08
C ILE A 135 -2.11 4.49 -4.83
N HIS A 136 -2.35 4.09 -6.08
CA HIS A 136 -1.31 3.50 -6.93
C HIS A 136 -0.08 4.41 -7.04
N ASP A 137 -0.29 5.69 -7.36
CA ASP A 137 0.80 6.65 -7.57
C ASP A 137 1.57 6.94 -6.27
N ALA A 138 0.86 7.00 -5.13
CA ALA A 138 1.47 7.13 -3.81
C ALA A 138 2.32 5.90 -3.44
N ALA A 139 1.82 4.68 -3.68
CA ALA A 139 2.61 3.46 -3.48
C ALA A 139 3.84 3.43 -4.40
N ALA A 140 3.71 3.82 -5.67
CA ALA A 140 4.84 3.90 -6.59
C ALA A 140 5.88 4.96 -6.14
N ALA A 141 5.44 6.07 -5.52
CA ALA A 141 6.33 7.06 -4.93
C ALA A 141 7.08 6.52 -3.70
N ASP A 142 6.39 5.81 -2.80
CA ASP A 142 7.03 5.14 -1.65
C ASP A 142 8.10 4.15 -2.09
N LEU A 143 7.80 3.30 -3.08
CA LEU A 143 8.77 2.33 -3.61
C LEU A 143 10.01 3.02 -4.19
N ARG A 144 9.83 4.15 -4.90
CA ARG A 144 10.95 4.95 -5.40
C ARG A 144 11.78 5.54 -4.26
N ARG A 145 11.14 6.08 -3.22
CA ARG A 145 11.83 6.64 -2.03
C ARG A 145 12.62 5.56 -1.29
N LEU A 146 12.01 4.40 -1.04
CA LEU A 146 12.67 3.26 -0.39
C LEU A 146 13.91 2.78 -1.14
N LEU A 147 13.86 2.70 -2.47
CA LEU A 147 15.00 2.34 -3.29
C LEU A 147 16.13 3.39 -3.25
N ALA A 148 15.79 4.66 -3.03
CA ALA A 148 16.74 5.76 -2.95
C ALA A 148 17.42 5.90 -1.58
N LEU A 149 16.81 5.38 -0.51
CA LEU A 149 17.34 5.46 0.86
C LEU A 149 18.51 4.49 1.13
N ASP A 150 18.82 3.57 0.21
CA ASP A 150 19.90 2.58 0.30
C ASP A 150 20.00 1.87 1.66
N LEU A 151 18.86 1.42 2.19
CA LEU A 151 18.76 0.77 3.51
C LEU A 151 19.39 -0.63 3.57
N GLY A 152 20.07 -1.06 2.51
CA GLY A 152 20.58 -2.41 2.31
C GLY A 152 19.85 -3.15 1.19
N ARG A 153 20.00 -4.48 1.17
CA ARG A 153 19.39 -5.35 0.15
C ARG A 153 18.88 -6.63 0.76
N PHE A 154 17.80 -7.14 0.18
CA PHE A 154 17.32 -8.48 0.39
C PHE A 154 18.45 -9.54 0.26
N PRO A 155 18.48 -10.61 1.08
CA PRO A 155 17.58 -10.96 2.20
C PRO A 155 17.96 -10.33 3.55
N LYS A 156 18.83 -9.31 3.57
CA LYS A 156 19.26 -8.69 4.84
C LYS A 156 18.12 -7.91 5.50
N LEU A 157 18.21 -7.76 6.82
CA LEU A 157 17.25 -7.00 7.62
C LEU A 157 17.13 -5.54 7.18
N GLY A 158 18.27 -4.90 6.92
CA GLY A 158 18.39 -3.50 6.52
C GLY A 158 18.30 -2.49 7.67
N GLY A 159 18.49 -1.22 7.31
CA GLY A 159 18.33 -0.07 8.21
C GLY A 159 16.89 0.08 8.71
N VAL A 160 16.75 0.72 9.88
CA VAL A 160 15.43 1.10 10.40
C VAL A 160 14.81 2.18 9.53
N ILE A 161 13.48 2.17 9.44
CA ILE A 161 12.73 3.20 8.74
C ILE A 161 11.39 3.42 9.43
N ASP A 162 11.01 4.69 9.59
CA ASP A 162 9.66 5.05 10.03
C ASP A 162 8.69 5.12 8.83
N PRO A 163 7.68 4.23 8.75
CA PRO A 163 6.67 4.30 7.70
C PRO A 163 5.59 5.38 7.94
N GLY A 164 5.61 6.09 9.07
CA GLY A 164 4.64 7.13 9.42
C GLY A 164 4.64 8.33 8.47
N GLU A 165 3.69 9.25 8.66
CA GLU A 165 3.53 10.46 7.82
C GLU A 165 4.72 11.42 7.94
N ASP A 166 5.34 11.47 9.12
CA ASP A 166 6.54 12.26 9.41
C ASP A 166 7.85 11.55 9.05
N GLY A 167 7.75 10.31 8.55
CA GLY A 167 8.90 9.49 8.18
C GLY A 167 9.55 9.93 6.86
N PRO A 168 10.69 9.31 6.47
CA PRO A 168 11.39 9.62 5.21
C PRO A 168 10.59 9.29 3.95
N LEU A 169 9.46 8.57 4.09
CA LEU A 169 8.53 8.30 3.01
C LEU A 169 7.49 9.40 2.83
N GLY A 170 7.48 10.42 3.69
CA GLY A 170 6.56 11.56 3.65
C GLY A 170 5.10 11.19 3.91
N PRO A 171 4.16 12.11 3.60
CA PRO A 171 2.74 11.94 3.90
C PRO A 171 2.18 10.63 3.38
N LEU A 172 1.33 9.97 4.17
CA LEU A 172 0.71 8.71 3.78
C LEU A 172 -0.29 8.95 2.66
N TRP A 173 -1.12 9.97 2.81
CA TRP A 173 -2.16 10.30 1.85
C TRP A 173 -1.57 11.08 0.67
N PRO A 174 -2.00 10.77 -0.56
CA PRO A 174 -1.77 11.68 -1.66
C PRO A 174 -2.41 13.00 -1.26
N THR A 175 -1.61 14.04 -1.08
CA THR A 175 -2.14 15.38 -0.88
C THR A 175 -3.08 15.63 -2.05
N PRO A 176 -4.37 15.98 -1.84
CA PRO A 176 -5.19 16.46 -2.94
C PRO A 176 -4.37 17.59 -3.51
N ALA A 177 -3.89 17.43 -4.75
CA ALA A 177 -3.09 18.44 -5.40
C ALA A 177 -3.89 19.73 -5.23
N HIS A 178 -3.40 20.64 -4.38
CA HIS A 178 -3.95 21.97 -4.30
C HIS A 178 -3.86 22.48 -5.73
N ASP A 179 -5.02 22.75 -6.30
CA ASP A 179 -5.21 23.53 -7.52
C ASP A 179 -4.03 23.49 -8.47
N ILE A 180 -4.01 22.50 -9.37
CA ILE A 180 -3.55 22.82 -10.71
C ILE A 180 -4.57 23.86 -11.18
N ALA A 181 -4.22 25.14 -11.06
CA ALA A 181 -5.08 26.27 -11.35
C ALA A 181 -5.90 26.00 -12.63
N VAL A 182 -7.18 25.71 -12.45
CA VAL A 182 -8.18 25.82 -13.53
C VAL A 182 -8.71 27.27 -13.58
N GLU A 183 -8.13 28.19 -12.79
CA GLU A 183 -8.25 29.63 -13.03
C GLU A 183 -7.29 30.04 -14.15
N ALA A 184 -7.74 29.97 -15.41
CA ALA A 184 -7.36 30.90 -16.50
C ALA A 184 -7.97 30.60 -17.89
N VAL A 185 -9.03 29.77 -18.05
CA VAL A 185 -9.56 29.46 -19.42
C VAL A 185 -11.08 29.67 -19.60
N PHE A 186 -11.80 30.24 -18.63
CA PHE A 186 -13.23 30.57 -18.82
C PHE A 186 -13.62 32.01 -18.47
N THR A 187 -12.74 32.96 -18.77
CA THR A 187 -13.13 34.37 -18.92
C THR A 187 -12.82 34.85 -20.34
N GLN A 188 -13.55 34.31 -21.33
CA GLN A 188 -13.79 35.09 -22.54
C GLN A 188 -15.03 35.97 -22.30
N PRO A 189 -14.91 37.31 -22.43
CA PRO A 189 -16.06 38.18 -22.35
C PRO A 189 -16.99 37.91 -23.54
N HIS A 190 -18.26 37.61 -23.26
CA HIS A 190 -19.32 37.62 -24.26
C HIS A 190 -19.33 38.98 -24.96
N THR A 191 -18.93 39.00 -26.24
CA THR A 191 -19.13 40.16 -27.09
C THR A 191 -20.61 40.16 -27.54
N PRO A 192 -21.42 41.17 -27.21
CA PRO A 192 -22.80 41.20 -27.66
C PRO A 192 -22.85 41.43 -29.17
N LEU A 193 -23.56 40.54 -29.87
CA LEU A 193 -23.89 40.69 -31.29
C LEU A 193 -24.68 41.98 -31.49
N THR A 194 -24.08 42.95 -32.17
CA THR A 194 -24.74 44.18 -32.59
C THR A 194 -25.59 43.86 -33.81
N THR A 195 -26.90 43.75 -33.61
CA THR A 195 -27.88 43.70 -34.71
C THR A 195 -27.86 45.05 -35.43
N ARG A 196 -27.41 45.07 -36.68
CA ARG A 196 -27.59 46.21 -37.57
C ARG A 196 -28.95 46.14 -38.24
N ALA A 197 -29.62 47.29 -38.26
CA ALA A 197 -30.93 47.55 -38.84
C ALA A 197 -30.96 47.42 -40.36
#